data_AF-A0AAE7E2U2-F1
#
_entry.id   AF-A0AAE7E2U2-F1
#
_cell.length_a   1.000
_cell.length_b   1.000
_cell.length_c   1.000
_cell.angle_alpha   90.00
_cell.angle_beta   90.00
_cell.angle_gamma   90.00
#
_symmetry.space_group_name_H-M   'P 1'
#
loop_
_entity.id
_entity.type
_entity.pdbx_description
1 polymer ?
#
loop_
_entity_poly.entity_id
_entity_poly.type
_entity_poly.pdbx_seq_one_letter_code
_entity_poly.pdbx_strand_id
1 'polypeptide(L)'
;MIVKHKFYDECVKKFLDNEILIIGTFNPNIQNNEANFFYGRNRNYFWKILPELWNEESLKGKDINIKKNFLEDKKIAITDLILCIEMKESQINSFKDDNISNVKKWNTDNIIDNLKCSNIKKIFFTRKSFNKSTNFLKMEICKIKSYCESNFIKFEFLPTPSRYANEKKIKEWKELIFNDNTIKKLF
;
A
#
# COMPACT_ATOMS: atom_id res chain seq x y z
N MET A 1 -11.94 20.34 6.44
CA MET A 1 -10.88 20.78 5.49
C MET A 1 -10.60 19.69 4.46
N ILE A 2 -10.26 20.06 3.24
CA ILE A 2 -9.84 19.11 2.20
C ILE A 2 -8.36 18.78 2.40
N VAL A 3 -8.03 17.49 2.46
CA VAL A 3 -6.67 16.99 2.65
C VAL A 3 -6.30 16.06 1.51
N LYS A 4 -5.32 16.47 0.70
CA LYS A 4 -4.74 15.63 -0.35
C LYS A 4 -3.75 14.64 0.24
N HIS A 5 -3.45 13.59 -0.52
CA HIS A 5 -2.34 12.70 -0.24
C HIS A 5 -1.01 13.47 -0.22
N LYS A 6 -0.11 13.13 0.71
CA LYS A 6 1.20 13.79 0.87
C LYS A 6 2.11 13.59 -0.34
N PHE A 7 2.03 12.41 -0.96
CA PHE A 7 2.79 12.06 -2.16
C PHE A 7 1.84 11.89 -3.35
N TYR A 8 0.99 12.89 -3.58
CA TYR A 8 -0.08 12.80 -4.59
C TYR A 8 0.47 12.40 -5.96
N ASP A 9 1.51 13.08 -6.42
CA ASP A 9 2.08 12.86 -7.76
C ASP A 9 2.72 11.47 -7.87
N GLU A 10 3.35 10.98 -6.81
CA GLU A 10 3.89 9.62 -6.76
C GLU A 10 2.77 8.56 -6.77
N CYS A 11 1.59 8.82 -6.17
CA CYS A 11 0.47 7.87 -6.20
C CYS A 11 -0.11 7.66 -7.61
N VAL A 12 -0.03 8.68 -8.46
CA VAL A 12 -0.59 8.66 -9.82
C VAL A 12 0.47 8.41 -10.90
N LYS A 13 1.73 8.22 -10.49
CA LYS A 13 2.83 7.88 -11.38
C LYS A 13 2.60 6.52 -12.03
N LYS A 14 2.98 6.40 -13.30
CA LYS A 14 2.90 5.13 -14.04
C LYS A 14 3.92 4.11 -13.53
N PHE A 15 3.54 2.84 -13.56
CA PHE A 15 4.36 1.70 -13.12
C PHE A 15 4.54 0.64 -14.22
N LEU A 16 4.84 1.11 -15.44
CA LEU A 16 4.85 0.27 -16.66
C LEU A 16 5.88 -0.88 -16.57
N ASP A 17 7.04 -0.62 -15.97
CA ASP A 17 8.16 -1.57 -15.88
C ASP A 17 8.20 -2.39 -14.58
N ASN A 18 7.20 -2.22 -13.70
CA ASN A 18 7.11 -2.94 -12.44
C ASN A 18 6.38 -4.28 -12.60
N GLU A 19 6.71 -5.24 -11.73
CA GLU A 19 6.07 -6.57 -11.70
C GLU A 19 5.20 -6.78 -10.45
N ILE A 20 5.47 -6.01 -9.38
CA ILE A 20 4.73 -6.05 -8.12
C ILE A 20 4.18 -4.66 -7.82
N LEU A 21 2.91 -4.56 -7.44
CA LEU A 21 2.30 -3.34 -6.92
C LEU A 21 1.92 -3.53 -5.44
N ILE A 22 2.42 -2.65 -4.58
CA ILE A 22 2.01 -2.60 -3.17
C ILE A 22 1.10 -1.38 -2.96
N ILE A 23 -0.09 -1.62 -2.42
CA ILE A 23 -1.11 -0.61 -2.19
C ILE A 23 -1.28 -0.39 -0.68
N GLY A 24 -1.10 0.85 -0.24
CA GLY A 24 -1.47 1.33 1.10
C GLY A 24 -2.82 2.05 1.12
N THR A 25 -3.18 2.61 2.27
CA THR A 25 -4.49 3.24 2.48
C THR A 25 -4.46 4.72 2.10
N PHE A 26 -3.81 5.53 2.94
CA PHE A 26 -3.73 6.98 2.80
C PHE A 26 -2.63 7.58 3.67
N ASN A 27 -1.87 8.53 3.12
CA ASN A 27 -0.96 9.39 3.88
C ASN A 27 -1.35 10.87 3.75
N PRO A 28 -1.91 11.52 4.79
CA PRO A 28 -2.44 12.89 4.69
C PRO A 28 -1.34 13.95 4.54
N ASN A 29 -1.53 14.93 3.65
CA ASN A 29 -0.66 16.11 3.58
C ASN A 29 -1.04 17.14 4.65
N ILE A 30 -0.47 16.99 5.84
CA ILE A 30 -0.71 17.84 7.01
C ILE A 30 0.61 18.14 7.71
N GLN A 31 0.67 19.27 8.44
CA GLN A 31 1.90 19.83 9.00
C GLN A 31 2.66 18.88 9.94
N ASN A 32 1.94 18.11 10.76
CA ASN A 32 2.52 17.17 11.74
C ASN A 32 2.88 15.79 11.14
N ASN A 33 2.77 15.61 9.82
CA ASN A 33 3.15 14.38 9.17
C ASN A 33 4.61 14.46 8.70
N GLU A 34 5.53 13.82 9.41
CA GLU A 34 6.96 13.86 9.10
C GLU A 34 7.39 12.86 8.01
N ALA A 35 6.47 12.04 7.47
CA ALA A 35 6.84 11.05 6.45
C ALA A 35 7.45 11.74 5.22
N ASN A 36 8.65 11.32 4.82
CA ASN A 36 9.33 11.81 3.62
C ASN A 36 9.07 10.94 2.38
N PHE A 37 8.55 9.73 2.55
CA PHE A 37 8.12 8.82 1.49
C PHE A 37 7.01 7.87 1.99
N PHE A 38 6.46 7.04 1.09
CA PHE A 38 5.46 6.01 1.47
C PHE A 38 5.95 5.18 2.67
N TYR A 39 5.02 4.87 3.57
CA TYR A 39 5.32 4.14 4.81
C TYR A 39 6.45 4.77 5.67
N GLY A 40 6.73 6.07 5.52
CA GLY A 40 7.86 6.75 6.17
C GLY A 40 7.66 7.16 7.64
N ARG A 41 6.47 6.96 8.22
CA ARG A 41 6.21 7.33 9.63
C ARG A 41 6.98 6.40 10.57
N ASN A 42 7.51 6.93 11.69
CA ASN A 42 8.35 6.16 12.62
C ASN A 42 7.70 4.86 13.14
N ARG A 43 6.38 4.85 13.37
CA ARG A 43 5.64 3.65 13.81
C ARG A 43 5.37 2.65 12.69
N ASN A 44 5.82 2.90 11.47
CA ASN A 44 5.69 1.99 10.34
C ASN A 44 6.98 1.19 10.15
N TYR A 45 6.85 -0.10 9.86
CA TYR A 45 7.96 -1.04 9.73
C TYR A 45 8.05 -1.62 8.31
N PHE A 46 7.38 -1.03 7.32
CA PHE A 46 7.45 -1.47 5.92
C PHE A 46 8.90 -1.55 5.43
N TRP A 47 9.67 -0.48 5.67
CA TRP A 47 11.09 -0.40 5.31
C TRP A 47 12.01 -1.26 6.16
N LYS A 48 11.49 -1.96 7.17
CA LYS A 48 12.17 -3.06 7.85
C LYS A 48 11.79 -4.40 7.21
N ILE A 49 10.48 -4.64 7.05
CA ILE A 49 9.92 -5.92 6.59
C ILE A 49 10.28 -6.20 5.12
N LEU A 50 10.14 -5.21 4.24
CA LEU A 50 10.27 -5.44 2.80
C LEU A 50 11.68 -5.88 2.37
N PRO A 51 12.78 -5.24 2.80
CA PRO A 51 14.14 -5.70 2.49
C PRO A 51 14.45 -7.09 3.05
N GLU A 52 13.96 -7.40 4.26
CA GLU A 52 14.17 -8.69 4.91
C GLU A 52 13.60 -9.88 4.09
N LEU A 53 12.64 -9.64 3.18
CA LEU A 53 12.14 -10.68 2.27
C LEU A 53 13.23 -11.23 1.34
N TRP A 54 14.19 -10.38 0.96
CA TRP A 54 15.38 -10.72 0.17
C TRP A 54 16.62 -10.93 1.06
N ASN A 55 16.45 -11.06 2.37
CA ASN A 55 17.54 -11.12 3.35
C ASN A 55 18.47 -9.89 3.31
N GLU A 56 17.94 -8.73 2.95
CA GLU A 56 18.67 -7.46 2.94
C GLU A 56 18.44 -6.66 4.24
N GLU A 57 19.36 -5.75 4.53
CA GLU A 57 19.27 -4.90 5.73
C GLU A 57 18.07 -3.97 5.72
N SER A 58 17.57 -3.65 6.92
CA SER A 58 16.49 -2.68 7.09
C SER A 58 16.84 -1.32 6.49
N LEU A 59 15.96 -0.82 5.62
CA LEU A 59 16.00 0.51 5.03
C LEU A 59 15.26 1.57 5.87
N LYS A 60 14.73 1.19 7.04
CA LYS A 60 14.13 2.14 7.98
C LYS A 60 15.17 3.19 8.41
N GLY A 61 14.82 4.47 8.28
CA GLY A 61 15.73 5.58 8.57
C GLY A 61 16.76 5.89 7.47
N LYS A 62 16.85 5.07 6.42
CA LYS A 62 17.72 5.36 5.25
C LYS A 62 17.11 6.43 4.34
N ASP A 63 17.98 7.01 3.52
CA ASP A 63 17.64 8.02 2.51
C ASP A 63 16.58 7.53 1.52
N ILE A 64 15.81 8.48 0.96
CA ILE A 64 14.74 8.17 0.00
C ILE A 64 15.28 7.55 -1.29
N ASN A 65 16.46 7.97 -1.76
CA ASN A 65 17.03 7.44 -3.00
C ASN A 65 17.42 5.96 -2.84
N ILE A 66 17.95 5.57 -1.68
CA ILE A 66 18.24 4.15 -1.38
C ILE A 66 16.96 3.32 -1.44
N LYS A 67 15.86 3.83 -0.88
CA LYS A 67 14.55 3.15 -0.93
C LYS A 67 14.02 3.05 -2.36
N LYS A 68 14.14 4.12 -3.15
CA LYS A 68 13.71 4.13 -4.56
C LYS A 68 14.52 3.14 -5.41
N ASN A 69 15.84 3.11 -5.24
CA ASN A 69 16.72 2.14 -5.93
C ASN A 69 16.36 0.71 -5.55
N PHE A 70 16.13 0.42 -4.27
CA PHE A 70 15.66 -0.90 -3.84
C PHE A 70 14.33 -1.29 -4.53
N LEU A 71 13.37 -0.37 -4.62
CA LEU A 71 12.11 -0.64 -5.31
C LEU A 71 12.30 -0.88 -6.81
N GLU A 72 13.17 -0.12 -7.45
CA GLU A 72 13.52 -0.27 -8.87
C GLU A 72 14.18 -1.64 -9.12
N ASP A 73 15.20 -1.99 -8.35
CA ASP A 73 15.92 -3.26 -8.44
C ASP A 73 14.99 -4.47 -8.26
N LYS A 74 13.99 -4.36 -7.38
CA LYS A 74 12.99 -5.43 -7.15
C LYS A 74 11.75 -5.31 -8.03
N LYS A 75 11.69 -4.30 -8.92
CA LYS A 75 10.55 -3.98 -9.78
C LYS A 75 9.22 -3.83 -9.02
N ILE A 76 9.26 -3.13 -7.89
CA ILE A 76 8.12 -2.88 -7.00
C ILE A 76 7.63 -1.44 -7.19
N ALA A 77 6.35 -1.29 -7.52
CA ALA A 77 5.65 -0.01 -7.43
C ALA A 77 4.93 0.10 -6.07
N ILE A 78 4.82 1.33 -5.56
CA ILE A 78 4.03 1.64 -4.36
C ILE A 78 3.03 2.74 -4.69
N THR A 79 1.80 2.59 -4.22
CA THR A 79 0.79 3.63 -4.26
C THR A 79 -0.15 3.51 -3.05
N ASP A 80 -1.07 4.46 -2.89
CA ASP A 80 -2.15 4.41 -1.89
C ASP A 80 -3.52 4.45 -2.58
N LEU A 81 -4.51 3.82 -1.95
CA LEU A 81 -5.88 3.71 -2.47
C LEU A 81 -6.61 5.05 -2.49
N ILE A 82 -6.29 5.96 -1.56
CA ILE A 82 -6.96 7.25 -1.41
C ILE A 82 -6.05 8.39 -1.87
N LEU A 83 -6.60 9.30 -2.67
CA LEU A 83 -5.90 10.51 -3.11
C LEU A 83 -6.31 11.75 -2.34
N CYS A 84 -7.55 11.79 -1.83
CA CYS A 84 -8.08 12.97 -1.16
C CYS A 84 -9.21 12.62 -0.20
N ILE A 85 -9.21 13.24 0.97
CA ILE A 85 -10.30 13.15 1.95
C ILE A 85 -10.78 14.53 2.37
N GLU A 86 -11.96 14.58 2.96
CA GLU A 86 -12.35 15.67 3.84
C GLU A 86 -12.14 15.24 5.30
N MET A 87 -11.42 16.06 6.04
CA MET A 87 -10.99 15.79 7.41
C MET A 87 -11.56 16.84 8.36
N LYS A 88 -12.01 16.41 9.54
CA LYS A 88 -12.38 17.33 10.64
C LYS A 88 -11.11 17.79 11.37
N GLU A 89 -11.12 19.01 11.89
CA GLU A 89 -9.99 19.59 12.61
C GLU A 89 -9.56 18.74 13.82
N SER A 90 -10.52 18.16 14.53
CA SER A 90 -10.28 17.24 15.65
C SER A 90 -9.51 15.96 15.29
N GLN A 91 -9.33 15.67 13.99
CA GLN A 91 -8.66 14.47 13.49
C GLN A 91 -7.24 14.72 12.99
N ILE A 92 -6.76 15.98 12.97
CA ILE A 92 -5.43 16.37 12.46
C ILE A 92 -4.29 15.54 13.11
N ASN A 93 -4.43 15.15 14.38
CA ASN A 93 -3.39 14.42 15.11
C ASN A 93 -3.50 12.89 15.05
N SER A 94 -4.41 12.34 14.24
CA SER A 94 -4.59 10.90 14.12
C SER A 94 -4.44 10.41 12.69
N PHE A 95 -3.51 9.47 12.53
CA PHE A 95 -3.28 8.73 11.29
C PHE A 95 -3.91 7.35 11.28
N LYS A 96 -4.96 7.13 12.09
CA LYS A 96 -5.72 5.87 12.07
C LYS A 96 -6.70 5.91 10.91
N ASP A 97 -6.69 4.88 10.08
CA ASP A 97 -7.64 4.76 8.98
C ASP A 97 -9.10 4.78 9.44
N ASP A 98 -9.39 4.32 10.67
CA ASP A 98 -10.75 4.33 11.26
C ASP A 98 -11.33 5.74 11.42
N ASN A 99 -10.48 6.79 11.35
CA ASN A 99 -10.91 8.18 11.38
C ASN A 99 -11.25 8.73 9.98
N ILE A 100 -10.88 8.03 8.92
CA ILE A 100 -11.22 8.42 7.55
C ILE A 100 -12.73 8.18 7.37
N SER A 101 -13.49 9.24 7.12
CA SER A 101 -14.95 9.16 7.07
C SER A 101 -15.60 9.86 5.88
N ASN A 102 -14.81 10.40 4.95
CA ASN A 102 -15.34 11.17 3.81
C ASN A 102 -14.30 11.27 2.69
N VAL A 103 -14.13 10.19 1.94
CA VAL A 103 -13.19 10.14 0.80
C VAL A 103 -13.76 10.96 -0.35
N LYS A 104 -12.96 11.91 -0.86
CA LYS A 104 -13.33 12.78 -1.99
C LYS A 104 -12.76 12.32 -3.31
N LYS A 105 -11.61 11.64 -3.28
CA LYS A 105 -10.98 11.11 -4.47
C LYS A 105 -10.28 9.79 -4.17
N TRP A 106 -10.68 8.76 -4.91
CA TRP A 106 -10.05 7.45 -4.94
C TRP A 106 -8.96 7.39 -6.02
N ASN A 107 -7.99 6.50 -5.85
CA ASN A 107 -6.98 6.19 -6.84
C ASN A 107 -7.37 4.97 -7.72
N THR A 108 -8.53 4.37 -7.48
CA THR A 108 -8.96 3.10 -8.07
C THR A 108 -8.90 3.09 -9.59
N ASP A 109 -9.54 4.07 -10.24
CA ASP A 109 -9.61 4.12 -11.70
C ASP A 109 -8.21 4.30 -12.31
N ASN A 110 -7.40 5.19 -11.72
CA ASN A 110 -6.01 5.38 -12.15
C ASN A 110 -5.17 4.10 -11.97
N ILE A 111 -5.34 3.35 -10.87
CA ILE A 111 -4.64 2.07 -10.67
C ILE A 111 -5.07 1.08 -11.75
N ILE A 112 -6.37 0.92 -12.00
CA ILE A 112 -6.90 0.01 -13.02
C ILE A 112 -6.41 0.42 -14.42
N ASP A 113 -6.42 1.70 -14.74
CA ASP A 113 -5.93 2.20 -16.03
C ASP A 113 -4.44 1.94 -16.23
N ASN A 114 -3.63 2.06 -15.18
CA ASN A 114 -2.23 1.70 -15.25
C ASN A 114 -2.02 0.19 -15.44
N LEU A 115 -2.84 -0.65 -14.78
CA LEU A 115 -2.75 -2.10 -14.90
C LEU A 115 -2.94 -2.58 -16.34
N LYS A 116 -3.79 -1.92 -17.13
CA LYS A 116 -4.05 -2.26 -18.55
C LYS A 116 -2.79 -2.23 -19.43
N CYS A 117 -1.77 -1.47 -19.06
CA CYS A 117 -0.56 -1.28 -19.87
C CYS A 117 0.74 -1.61 -19.11
N SER A 118 0.64 -2.21 -17.92
CA SER A 118 1.79 -2.52 -17.06
C SER A 118 2.19 -3.99 -17.12
N ASN A 119 3.40 -4.30 -16.66
CA ASN A 119 3.88 -5.67 -16.46
C ASN A 119 3.53 -6.26 -15.07
N ILE A 120 2.58 -5.66 -14.35
CA ILE A 120 2.20 -6.08 -13.00
C ILE A 120 1.58 -7.48 -13.03
N LYS A 121 2.16 -8.39 -12.24
CA LYS A 121 1.69 -9.78 -12.08
C LYS A 121 1.11 -10.03 -10.69
N LYS A 122 1.53 -9.24 -9.70
CA LYS A 122 1.15 -9.42 -8.29
C LYS A 122 0.81 -8.07 -7.65
N ILE A 123 -0.31 -8.01 -6.95
CA ILE A 123 -0.76 -6.84 -6.20
C ILE A 123 -1.01 -7.22 -4.75
N PHE A 124 -0.55 -6.36 -3.85
CA PHE A 124 -0.69 -6.56 -2.42
C PHE A 124 -1.27 -5.35 -1.72
N PHE A 125 -2.42 -5.51 -1.05
CA PHE A 125 -2.97 -4.45 -0.20
C PHE A 125 -2.51 -4.63 1.25
N THR A 126 -1.86 -3.61 1.82
CA THR A 126 -1.21 -3.69 3.15
C THR A 126 -2.15 -3.62 4.36
N ARG A 127 -3.36 -4.18 4.21
CA ARG A 127 -4.39 -4.28 5.23
C ARG A 127 -5.22 -5.55 5.04
N LYS A 128 -5.33 -6.36 6.11
CA LYS A 128 -6.18 -7.57 6.16
C LYS A 128 -7.53 -7.37 6.85
N SER A 129 -7.58 -6.48 7.84
CA SER A 129 -8.73 -6.36 8.73
C SER A 129 -9.58 -5.13 8.40
N PHE A 130 -10.88 -5.35 8.28
CA PHE A 130 -11.87 -4.29 8.05
C PHE A 130 -12.93 -4.37 9.15
N ASN A 131 -13.39 -3.21 9.60
CA ASN A 131 -14.48 -3.08 10.58
C ASN A 131 -15.56 -2.16 9.99
N LYS A 132 -16.62 -1.88 10.75
CA LYS A 132 -17.72 -1.01 10.28
C LYS A 132 -17.23 0.35 9.78
N SER A 133 -16.27 0.98 10.46
CA SER A 133 -15.73 2.29 10.07
C SER A 133 -14.78 2.23 8.88
N THR A 134 -14.37 1.05 8.40
CA THR A 134 -13.44 0.92 7.26
C THR A 134 -13.98 0.03 6.15
N ASN A 135 -15.27 -0.34 6.21
CA ASN A 135 -15.89 -1.16 5.18
C ASN A 135 -15.87 -0.50 3.79
N PHE A 136 -15.90 0.83 3.74
CA PHE A 136 -15.79 1.57 2.48
C PHE A 136 -14.42 1.33 1.79
N LEU A 137 -13.33 1.16 2.55
CA LEU A 137 -12.02 0.76 1.99
C LEU A 137 -12.10 -0.65 1.39
N LYS A 138 -12.79 -1.57 2.07
CA LYS A 138 -12.99 -2.95 1.58
C LYS A 138 -13.75 -2.95 0.27
N MET A 139 -14.84 -2.20 0.19
CA MET A 139 -15.64 -2.09 -1.03
C MET A 139 -14.81 -1.55 -2.19
N GLU A 140 -14.00 -0.52 -1.94
CA GLU A 140 -13.19 0.10 -2.98
C GLU A 140 -12.05 -0.80 -3.46
N ILE A 141 -11.27 -1.40 -2.55
CA ILE A 141 -10.18 -2.30 -2.94
C ILE A 141 -10.69 -3.56 -3.64
N CYS A 142 -11.92 -4.01 -3.34
CA CYS A 142 -12.56 -5.12 -4.05
C CYS A 142 -12.76 -4.83 -5.54
N LYS A 143 -12.92 -3.56 -5.97
CA LYS A 143 -13.00 -3.24 -7.40
C LYS A 143 -11.69 -3.57 -8.12
N ILE A 144 -10.55 -3.21 -7.51
CA ILE A 144 -9.22 -3.56 -8.03
C ILE A 144 -9.03 -5.08 -8.00
N LYS A 145 -9.42 -5.75 -6.91
CA LYS A 145 -9.35 -7.22 -6.79
C LYS A 145 -10.15 -7.92 -7.90
N SER A 146 -11.38 -7.50 -8.17
CA SER A 146 -12.21 -8.05 -9.24
C SER A 146 -11.58 -7.85 -10.62
N TYR A 147 -11.01 -6.66 -10.88
CA TYR A 147 -10.25 -6.44 -12.11
C TYR A 147 -9.05 -7.40 -12.22
N CYS A 148 -8.30 -7.58 -11.13
CA CYS A 148 -7.16 -8.50 -11.10
C CYS A 148 -7.57 -9.94 -11.40
N GLU A 149 -8.66 -10.42 -10.79
CA GLU A 149 -9.20 -11.76 -11.01
C GLU A 149 -9.60 -11.99 -12.47
N SER A 150 -10.26 -11.01 -13.11
CA SER A 150 -10.63 -11.10 -14.53
C SER A 150 -9.44 -11.04 -15.49
N ASN A 151 -8.27 -10.58 -15.03
CA ASN A 151 -7.07 -10.41 -15.85
C ASN A 151 -5.91 -11.30 -15.41
N PHE A 152 -6.17 -12.33 -14.59
CA PHE A 152 -5.17 -13.28 -14.10
C PHE A 152 -3.99 -12.63 -13.35
N ILE A 153 -4.22 -11.49 -12.71
CA ILE A 153 -3.25 -10.82 -11.84
C ILE A 153 -3.46 -11.34 -10.41
N LYS A 154 -2.40 -11.83 -9.77
CA LYS A 154 -2.48 -12.27 -8.37
C LYS A 154 -2.79 -11.07 -7.47
N PHE A 155 -3.82 -11.18 -6.63
CA PHE A 155 -4.16 -10.17 -5.64
C PHE A 155 -4.21 -10.79 -4.25
N GLU A 156 -3.48 -10.21 -3.29
CA GLU A 156 -3.46 -10.67 -1.91
C GLU A 156 -3.52 -9.53 -0.90
N PHE A 157 -4.02 -9.84 0.30
CA PHE A 157 -3.94 -8.92 1.43
C PHE A 157 -2.69 -9.23 2.26
N LEU A 158 -1.94 -8.20 2.67
CA LEU A 158 -0.79 -8.31 3.57
C LEU A 158 -1.12 -7.82 4.98
N PRO A 159 -0.52 -8.43 6.02
CA PRO A 159 -0.54 -7.86 7.36
C PRO A 159 -0.03 -6.42 7.36
N THR A 160 -0.65 -5.52 8.11
CA THR A 160 -0.21 -4.12 8.13
C THR A 160 1.23 -4.00 8.64
N PRO A 161 2.08 -3.20 7.97
CA PRO A 161 3.44 -2.93 8.43
C PRO A 161 3.46 -1.95 9.61
N SER A 162 2.30 -1.41 10.01
CA SER A 162 2.22 -0.50 11.15
C SER A 162 2.46 -1.19 12.49
N ARG A 163 2.99 -0.43 13.45
CA ARG A 163 3.20 -0.72 14.88
C ARG A 163 4.32 -1.70 15.24
N TYR A 164 4.53 -2.78 14.50
CA TYR A 164 5.54 -3.79 14.84
C TYR A 164 5.99 -4.61 13.61
N ALA A 165 7.16 -5.25 13.72
CA ALA A 165 7.65 -6.27 12.82
C ALA A 165 8.30 -7.40 13.63
N ASN A 166 7.71 -8.59 13.55
CA ASN A 166 8.21 -9.82 14.17
C ASN A 166 8.37 -10.90 13.09
N GLU A 167 9.11 -11.95 13.39
CA GLU A 167 9.45 -13.02 12.46
C GLU A 167 8.21 -13.65 11.81
N LYS A 168 7.14 -13.87 12.59
CA LYS A 168 5.87 -14.40 12.07
C LYS A 168 5.30 -13.51 10.96
N LYS A 169 5.28 -12.18 11.15
CA LYS A 169 4.78 -11.24 10.14
C LYS A 169 5.65 -11.23 8.89
N ILE A 170 6.97 -11.25 9.06
CA ILE A 170 7.92 -11.25 7.93
C ILE A 170 7.78 -12.55 7.13
N LYS A 171 7.68 -13.70 7.81
CA LYS A 171 7.42 -15.00 7.18
C LYS A 171 6.12 -14.99 6.38
N GLU A 172 5.04 -14.46 6.95
CA GLU A 172 3.75 -14.35 6.25
C GLU A 172 3.83 -13.44 5.01
N TRP A 173 4.54 -12.30 5.08
CA TRP A 173 4.82 -11.47 3.90
C TRP A 173 5.60 -12.25 2.82
N LYS A 174 6.64 -12.99 3.23
CA LYS A 174 7.50 -13.77 2.34
C LYS A 174 6.70 -14.86 1.62
N GLU A 175 5.84 -15.58 2.35
CA GLU A 175 4.97 -16.62 1.80
C GLU A 175 3.97 -16.04 0.79
N LEU A 176 3.29 -14.94 1.11
CA LEU A 176 2.29 -14.33 0.22
C LEU A 176 2.92 -13.77 -1.07
N ILE A 177 4.11 -13.18 -0.97
CA ILE A 177 4.79 -12.54 -2.10
C ILE A 177 5.44 -13.58 -3.03
N PHE A 178 6.16 -14.57 -2.49
CA PHE A 178 6.96 -15.49 -3.29
C PHE A 178 6.30 -16.83 -3.58
N ASN A 179 5.37 -17.31 -2.75
CA ASN A 179 4.73 -18.60 -3.03
C ASN A 179 3.53 -18.40 -3.97
N ASP A 180 3.65 -18.92 -5.18
CA ASP A 180 2.57 -18.91 -6.17
C ASP A 180 1.58 -20.08 -5.98
N ASN A 181 1.83 -20.95 -5.00
CA ASN A 181 1.00 -22.09 -4.64
C ASN A 181 -0.28 -21.76 -3.84
N THR A 182 -0.64 -20.49 -3.66
CA THR A 182 -1.90 -20.10 -2.99
C THR A 182 -3.14 -20.22 -3.88
N ILE A 183 -3.05 -20.85 -5.06
CA ILE A 183 -4.24 -21.42 -5.71
C ILE A 183 -4.57 -22.76 -5.04
N LYS A 184 -5.00 -22.74 -3.76
CA LYS A 184 -5.69 -23.90 -3.16
C LYS A 184 -6.82 -23.47 -2.24
N LYS A 185 -8.02 -23.79 -2.72
CA LYS A 185 -9.31 -23.97 -2.05
C LYS A 185 -10.03 -22.70 -1.57
N LEU A 186 -10.95 -22.25 -2.41
CA LEU A 186 -12.30 -21.96 -1.94
C LEU A 186 -13.22 -23.01 -2.56
N PHE A 187 -13.89 -23.77 -1.68
CA PHE A 187 -15.09 -24.54 -2.01
C PHE A 187 -16.23 -23.56 -2.32
#